data_AF-A0A6P6NU80-F1
#
_entry.id   AF-A0A6P6NU80-F1
#
_cell.length_a   1.000
_cell.length_b   1.000
_cell.length_c   1.000
_cell.angle_alpha   90.00
_cell.angle_beta   90.00
_cell.angle_gamma   90.00
#
_symmetry.space_group_name_H-M   'P 1'
#
loop_
_entity.id
_entity.type
_entity.pdbx_description
1 polymer ?
#
loop_
_entity_poly.entity_id
_entity_poly.type
_entity_poly.pdbx_seq_one_letter_code
_entity_poly.pdbx_strand_id
1 'polypeptide(L)'
;MMCDASEMLAAALEQMDGIIAGSKAMNYTNGLFDCQSPTSPFLGSLRVLHLLEDLRAALDLMDSGEKESLRSQVSETTAEGLIEWLQGQL
;
A
#
# COMPACT_ATOMS: atom_id res chain seq x y z
N MET A 1 -34.20 28.19 25.53
CA MET A 1 -32.81 27.75 25.28
C MET A 1 -32.75 26.23 25.46
N MET A 2 -33.36 25.46 24.54
CA MET A 2 -33.49 23.99 24.60
C MET A 2 -33.15 23.30 23.25
N CYS A 3 -32.66 24.04 22.25
CA CYS A 3 -32.38 23.50 20.91
C CYS A 3 -30.97 22.90 20.80
N ASP A 4 -29.99 23.50 21.46
CA ASP A 4 -28.57 23.23 21.19
C ASP A 4 -28.15 21.79 21.51
N ALA A 5 -28.69 21.19 22.58
CA ALA A 5 -28.30 19.82 22.97
C ALA A 5 -28.90 18.74 22.05
N SER A 6 -30.13 18.94 21.57
CA SER A 6 -30.80 17.98 20.67
C SER A 6 -30.21 18.03 19.27
N GLU A 7 -29.89 19.23 18.77
CA GLU A 7 -29.23 19.41 17.46
C GLU A 7 -27.79 18.89 17.49
N MET A 8 -27.06 19.15 18.58
CA MET A 8 -25.71 18.60 18.76
C MET A 8 -25.72 17.07 18.78
N LEU A 9 -26.71 16.44 19.43
CA LEU A 9 -26.86 14.99 19.42
C LEU A 9 -27.19 14.46 18.01
N ALA A 10 -28.10 15.11 17.29
CA ALA A 10 -28.46 14.71 15.93
C ALA A 10 -27.26 14.82 14.96
N ALA A 11 -26.50 15.92 15.04
CA ALA A 11 -25.29 16.12 14.25
C ALA A 11 -24.19 15.09 14.61
N ALA A 12 -24.05 14.74 15.89
CA ALA A 12 -23.11 13.71 16.33
C ALA A 12 -23.49 12.32 15.79
N LEU A 13 -24.77 11.96 15.79
CA LEU A 13 -25.25 10.69 15.25
C LEU A 13 -25.05 10.60 13.73
N GLU A 14 -25.31 11.68 12.99
CA GLU A 14 -25.03 11.75 11.54
C GLU A 14 -23.52 11.67 11.23
N GLN A 15 -22.68 12.14 12.13
CA GLN A 15 -21.23 11.97 12.01
C GLN A 15 -20.83 10.50 12.20
N MET A 16 -21.38 9.82 13.20
CA MET A 16 -21.13 8.40 13.45
C MET A 16 -21.62 7.53 12.30
N ASP A 17 -22.81 7.78 11.76
CA ASP A 17 -23.37 7.04 10.64
C ASP A 17 -22.53 7.26 9.37
N GLY A 18 -22.04 8.48 9.14
CA GLY A 18 -21.13 8.76 8.02
C GLY A 18 -19.80 8.01 8.12
N ILE A 19 -19.28 7.77 9.34
CA ILE A 19 -18.06 6.98 9.54
C ILE A 19 -18.35 5.49 9.36
N ILE A 20 -19.46 4.97 9.92
CA ILE A 20 -19.85 3.56 9.84
C ILE A 20 -20.19 3.16 8.40
N ALA A 21 -20.91 4.01 7.66
CA ALA A 21 -21.23 3.81 6.25
C ALA A 21 -20.04 4.09 5.30
N GLY A 22 -18.90 4.57 5.83
CA GLY A 22 -17.70 4.88 5.06
C GLY A 22 -17.80 6.12 4.16
N SER A 23 -18.86 6.93 4.30
CA SER A 23 -19.08 8.16 3.53
C SER A 23 -18.34 9.38 4.09
N LYS A 24 -17.89 9.33 5.35
CA LYS A 24 -17.01 10.30 6.00
C LYS A 24 -15.73 9.62 6.45
N ALA A 25 -14.67 9.73 5.65
CA ALA A 25 -13.34 9.31 6.06
C ALA A 25 -12.79 10.30 7.09
N MET A 26 -12.67 9.86 8.34
CA MET A 26 -12.07 10.66 9.39
C MET A 26 -10.54 10.58 9.24
N ASN A 27 -9.92 11.65 8.74
CA ASN A 27 -8.47 11.74 8.60
C ASN A 27 -7.81 11.88 9.98
N TYR A 28 -7.78 10.79 10.75
CA TYR A 28 -6.91 10.69 11.91
C TYR A 28 -5.49 10.48 11.41
N THR A 29 -4.72 11.56 11.25
CA THR A 29 -3.28 11.48 11.00
C THR A 29 -2.55 11.15 12.29
N ASN A 30 -2.87 10.03 12.95
CA ASN A 30 -2.17 9.61 14.16
C ASN A 30 -0.92 8.79 13.84
N GLY A 31 -0.07 9.26 12.90
CA GLY A 31 1.28 8.77 12.59
C GLY A 31 1.46 7.29 12.20
N LEU A 32 0.44 6.46 12.41
CA LEU A 32 0.42 5.03 12.23
C LEU A 32 -0.47 4.77 11.02
N PHE A 33 0.03 5.12 9.84
CA PHE A 33 -0.51 4.51 8.63
C PHE A 33 -0.25 3.02 8.78
N ASP A 34 -1.29 2.27 9.16
CA ASP A 34 -1.21 0.84 9.08
C ASP A 34 -1.07 0.50 7.59
N CYS A 35 0.15 0.12 7.24
CA CYS A 35 0.58 -0.38 5.95
C CYS A 35 -0.37 -1.44 5.36
N GLN A 36 -1.17 -2.08 6.23
CA GLN A 36 -2.12 -3.13 5.91
C GLN A 36 -3.56 -2.63 5.69
N SER A 37 -3.85 -1.35 5.95
CA SER A 37 -5.17 -0.80 5.67
C SER A 37 -5.42 -0.75 4.16
N PRO A 38 -6.56 -1.27 3.67
CA PRO A 38 -6.91 -1.26 2.25
C PRO A 38 -7.03 0.15 1.66
N THR A 39 -7.16 1.18 2.50
CA THR A 39 -7.22 2.60 2.10
C THR A 39 -5.89 3.34 2.28
N SER A 40 -4.82 2.65 2.70
CA SER A 40 -3.53 3.29 2.92
C SER A 40 -2.91 3.75 1.58
N PRO A 41 -2.53 5.03 1.43
CA PRO A 41 -1.84 5.52 0.24
C PRO A 41 -0.48 4.84 0.04
N PHE A 42 0.08 4.24 1.09
CA PHE A 42 1.35 3.52 1.05
C PHE A 42 1.20 2.05 0.65
N LEU A 43 -0.02 1.49 0.67
CA LEU A 43 -0.27 0.06 0.41
C LEU A 43 0.35 -0.41 -0.90
N GLY A 44 0.28 0.42 -1.95
CA GLY A 44 0.90 0.15 -3.24
C GLY A 44 2.43 0.03 -3.14
N SER A 45 3.09 1.04 -2.58
CA SER A 45 4.56 1.06 -2.40
C SER A 45 5.06 -0.07 -1.51
N LEU A 46 4.35 -0.37 -0.43
CA LEU A 46 4.69 -1.48 0.47
C LEU A 46 4.51 -2.84 -0.20
N ARG A 47 3.49 -3.00 -1.05
CA ARG A 47 3.32 -4.22 -1.85
C ARG A 47 4.52 -4.44 -2.78
N VAL A 48 5.03 -3.40 -3.41
CA VAL A 48 6.23 -3.50 -4.27
C VAL A 48 7.45 -3.94 -3.46
N LEU A 49 7.65 -3.38 -2.26
CA LEU A 49 8.75 -3.79 -1.39
C LEU A 49 8.65 -5.26 -0.95
N HIS A 50 7.45 -5.72 -0.56
CA HIS A 50 7.25 -7.13 -0.20
C HIS A 50 7.53 -8.07 -1.39
N LEU A 51 7.09 -7.71 -2.60
CA LEU A 51 7.38 -8.50 -3.80
C LEU A 51 8.88 -8.60 -4.09
N LEU A 52 9.67 -7.56 -3.78
CA LEU A 52 11.13 -7.58 -3.93
C LEU A 52 11.77 -8.54 -2.91
N GLU A 53 11.34 -8.50 -1.65
CA GLU A 53 11.84 -9.42 -0.63
C GLU A 53 11.44 -10.88 -0.92
N ASP A 54 10.21 -11.11 -1.37
CA ASP A 54 9.73 -12.43 -1.80
C ASP A 54 10.55 -12.96 -3.00
N LEU A 55 10.81 -12.10 -4.00
CA LEU A 55 11.64 -12.45 -5.15
C LEU A 55 13.07 -12.80 -4.70
N ARG A 56 13.66 -12.00 -3.81
CA ARG A 56 15.00 -12.26 -3.28
C ARG A 56 15.05 -13.61 -2.56
N ALA A 57 14.10 -13.88 -1.67
CA ALA A 57 14.04 -15.13 -0.93
C ALA A 57 13.88 -16.34 -1.87
N ALA A 58 13.04 -16.22 -2.91
CA ALA A 58 12.88 -17.26 -3.92
C ALA A 58 14.18 -17.50 -4.70
N LEU A 59 14.86 -16.44 -5.12
CA LEU A 59 16.15 -16.54 -5.80
C LEU A 59 17.21 -17.17 -4.90
N ASP A 60 17.30 -16.82 -3.62
CA ASP A 60 18.32 -17.37 -2.71
C ASP A 60 18.22 -18.91 -2.56
N LEU A 61 17.02 -19.48 -2.75
CA LEU A 61 16.78 -20.92 -2.70
C LEU A 61 17.08 -21.66 -4.02
N MET A 62 17.15 -20.95 -5.16
CA MET A 62 17.37 -21.53 -6.48
C MET A 62 18.85 -21.83 -6.76
N ASP A 63 19.09 -22.88 -7.54
CA ASP A 63 20.43 -23.17 -8.07
C ASP A 63 20.81 -22.23 -9.23
N SER A 64 22.06 -22.31 -9.67
CA SER A 64 22.58 -21.39 -10.71
C SER A 64 21.95 -21.61 -12.09
N GLY A 65 21.57 -22.86 -12.42
CA GLY A 65 20.91 -23.18 -13.68
C GLY A 65 19.46 -22.69 -13.71
N GLU A 66 18.73 -22.87 -12.61
CA GLU A 66 17.37 -22.35 -12.45
C GLU A 66 17.34 -20.81 -12.52
N LYS A 67 18.30 -20.16 -11.86
CA LYS A 67 18.47 -18.70 -11.92
C LYS A 67 18.70 -18.20 -13.34
N GLU A 68 19.58 -18.84 -14.09
CA GLU A 68 19.87 -18.46 -15.48
C GLU A 68 18.64 -18.68 -16.37
N SER A 69 17.94 -19.81 -16.19
CA SER A 69 16.70 -20.09 -16.91
C SER A 69 15.60 -19.06 -16.59
N LEU A 70 15.48 -18.61 -15.34
CA LEU A 70 14.53 -17.57 -14.96
C LEU A 70 14.93 -16.22 -15.56
N ARG A 71 16.21 -15.86 -15.49
CA ARG A 71 16.75 -14.63 -16.08
C ARG A 71 16.45 -14.55 -17.58
N SER A 72 16.57 -15.66 -18.30
CA SER A 72 16.28 -15.73 -19.74
C SER A 72 14.82 -15.45 -20.12
N GLN A 73 13.89 -15.55 -19.16
CA GLN A 73 12.47 -15.24 -19.36
C GLN A 73 12.15 -13.74 -19.18
N VAL A 74 13.06 -12.98 -18.56
CA VAL A 74 12.91 -11.54 -18.38
C VAL A 74 13.27 -10.85 -19.70
N SER A 75 12.34 -10.05 -20.24
CA SER A 75 12.62 -9.30 -21.46
C SER A 75 13.75 -8.28 -21.25
N GLU A 76 14.52 -8.00 -22.30
CA GLU A 76 15.65 -7.05 -22.25
C GLU A 76 15.20 -5.66 -21.76
N THR A 77 14.08 -5.15 -22.28
CA THR A 77 13.49 -3.87 -21.86
C THR A 77 13.13 -3.85 -20.36
N THR A 78 12.64 -4.96 -19.81
CA THR A 78 12.35 -5.06 -18.37
C THR A 78 13.64 -5.06 -17.55
N ALA A 79 14.65 -5.80 -18.01
CA ALA A 79 15.95 -5.85 -17.34
C ALA A 79 16.62 -4.47 -17.33
N GLU A 80 16.62 -3.77 -18.46
CA GLU A 80 17.15 -2.40 -18.59
C GLU A 80 16.41 -1.43 -17.66
N GLY A 81 15.07 -1.40 -17.69
CA GLY A 81 14.29 -0.53 -16.83
C GLY A 81 14.50 -0.78 -15.33
N LEU A 82 14.70 -2.04 -14.91
CA LEU A 82 15.06 -2.37 -13.53
C LEU A 82 16.46 -1.86 -13.15
N ILE A 83 17.43 -1.96 -14.06
CA ILE A 83 18.79 -1.46 -13.84
C ILE A 83 18.76 0.08 -13.70
N GLU A 84 18.10 0.78 -14.61
CA GLU A 84 17.95 2.25 -14.55
C GLU A 84 17.28 2.69 -13.25
N TRP A 85 16.19 2.01 -12.85
CA TRP A 85 15.50 2.27 -11.60
C TRP A 85 16.42 2.08 -10.37
N LEU A 86 17.17 0.97 -10.30
CA LEU A 86 18.10 0.70 -9.20
C LEU A 86 19.28 1.67 -9.15
N GLN A 87 19.71 2.19 -10.30
CA GLN A 87 20.77 3.19 -10.41
C GLN A 87 20.26 4.63 -10.18
N GLY A 88 18.96 4.81 -9.95
CA GLY A 88 18.34 6.14 -9.81
C GLY A 88 18.42 6.98 -11.08
N GLN A 89 18.47 6.33 -12.26
CA GLN A 89 18.53 6.96 -13.58
C GLN A 89 17.16 7.04 -14.27
N LEU A 90 16.11 6.54 -13.62
CA LEU A 90 14.73 6.55 -14.08
C LEU A 90 14.03 7.89 -13.78
#